data_AF-A0A2S7I2F8-F1
#
_entry.id   AF-A0A2S7I2F8-F1
#
_cell.length_a   1.000
_cell.length_b   1.000
_cell.length_c   1.000
_cell.angle_alpha   90.00
_cell.angle_beta   90.00
_cell.angle_gamma   90.00
#
_symmetry.space_group_name_H-M   'P 1'
#
loop_
_entity.id
_entity.type
_entity.pdbx_description
1 polymer ?
#
loop_
_entity_poly.entity_id
_entity_poly.type
_entity_poly.pdbx_seq_one_letter_code
_entity_poly.pdbx_strand_id
1 'polypeptide(L)'
;MRKTISILLLTCFTLQANAQFGKLLTKVAEKTLGTPEGDAKKAITPDKKDLKALEEDAADPFLEKQNFKKDGPSGIYYASVPLGIKNITNGKVLALKKVYLEFDDANFKVNLYSRYHFQKNSEGNPIIDAQYTTWISSGVNAKYKAMLLQQMKSKGILHYRDCYMPDIAYVQYLDKDPAKGVKKGEVKGLLQLEPGLFYASDEPYAASGGDPYGHNLFDGQQYLFFYKAGMEDKIKNYPPAKIAQIFKDMDKKKEEAYSANMNLPKKATPGKAPSQQAMMAAVKKRVADYGWKETPIYCYPTSEWAPQYQDLRNNQGIYVKTLTSRIMAIVAVFKKPDGTCGFMNMQIEQQNSYSAPGSLAENYITPPTDYANSGMDPIDCAKANANK
;
A
#
# COMPACT_ATOMS: atom_id res chain seq x y z
N MET A 1 66.37 30.14 37.67
CA MET A 1 66.00 28.76 37.28
C MET A 1 64.54 28.53 37.70
N ARG A 2 63.57 28.76 36.79
CA ARG A 2 62.68 27.74 36.17
C ARG A 2 61.98 26.87 37.23
N LYS A 3 60.92 27.34 37.89
CA LYS A 3 59.49 27.49 37.47
C LYS A 3 58.84 26.21 36.95
N THR A 4 58.14 25.57 37.88
CA THR A 4 57.08 24.55 37.72
C THR A 4 56.10 24.96 36.62
N ILE A 5 55.86 24.07 35.65
CA ILE A 5 54.81 24.23 34.65
C ILE A 5 53.77 23.15 34.90
N SER A 6 52.59 23.60 35.37
CA SER A 6 51.37 22.83 35.38
C SER A 6 50.97 22.51 33.93
N ILE A 7 50.90 21.22 33.59
CA ILE A 7 50.31 20.78 32.33
C ILE A 7 48.79 20.86 32.51
N LEU A 8 48.23 21.94 31.98
CA LEU A 8 46.80 22.17 31.85
C LEU A 8 46.23 21.11 30.89
N LEU A 9 45.23 20.37 31.36
CA LEU A 9 44.33 19.56 30.53
C LEU A 9 43.85 20.40 29.33
N LEU A 10 44.29 20.04 28.12
CA LEU A 10 43.61 20.41 26.89
C LEU A 10 42.77 19.21 26.42
N THR A 11 41.69 18.93 27.17
CA THR A 11 40.53 18.27 26.60
C THR A 11 39.92 19.22 25.58
N CYS A 12 40.37 19.14 24.33
CA CYS A 12 39.63 19.70 23.21
C CYS A 12 38.33 18.90 23.08
N PHE A 13 37.31 19.35 23.79
CA PHE A 13 35.91 19.02 23.54
C PHE A 13 35.60 19.27 22.05
N THR A 14 35.57 18.22 21.23
CA THR A 14 34.76 18.23 20.02
C THR A 14 33.29 18.13 20.42
N LEU A 15 32.75 19.20 21.00
CA LEU A 15 31.32 19.36 21.22
C LEU A 15 30.66 19.66 19.87
N GLN A 16 30.26 18.57 19.21
CA GLN A 16 28.98 18.43 18.53
C GLN A 16 28.51 19.63 17.69
N ALA A 17 28.99 19.69 16.44
CA ALA A 17 28.23 20.33 15.37
C ALA A 17 27.03 19.43 14.96
N ASN A 18 26.13 19.16 15.90
CA ASN A 18 24.90 18.40 15.63
C ASN A 18 23.84 19.40 15.11
N ALA A 19 23.53 19.35 13.81
CA ALA A 19 22.47 20.14 13.20
C ALA A 19 21.08 19.65 13.63
N GLN A 20 20.17 20.60 13.84
CA GLN A 20 18.83 20.37 14.39
C GLN A 20 17.84 20.22 13.24
N PHE A 21 18.00 19.20 12.40
CA PHE A 21 16.90 18.77 11.52
C PHE A 21 15.66 18.36 12.35
N GLY A 22 15.88 18.07 13.63
CA GLY A 22 14.85 18.00 14.66
C GLY A 22 13.93 19.21 14.69
N LYS A 23 14.35 20.45 14.47
CA LYS A 23 13.41 21.59 14.46
C LYS A 23 12.45 21.56 13.27
N LEU A 24 12.86 21.00 12.12
CA LEU A 24 11.99 20.85 10.95
C LEU A 24 10.91 19.79 11.22
N LEU A 25 11.32 18.61 11.71
CA LEU A 25 10.42 17.50 12.00
C LEU A 25 9.61 17.66 13.30
N THR A 26 10.18 18.27 14.33
CA THR A 26 9.48 18.64 15.57
C THR A 26 8.42 19.69 15.27
N LYS A 27 8.66 20.64 14.36
CA LYS A 27 7.59 21.55 13.88
C LYS A 27 6.48 20.82 13.10
N VAL A 28 6.80 19.76 12.36
CA VAL A 28 5.80 18.91 11.70
C VAL A 28 5.02 18.06 12.71
N ALA A 29 5.64 17.64 13.81
CA ALA A 29 4.98 16.92 14.90
C ALA A 29 4.18 17.84 15.85
N GLU A 30 4.57 19.11 16.00
CA GLU A 30 3.93 20.10 16.87
C GLU A 30 2.86 20.95 16.15
N LYS A 31 2.84 21.01 14.81
CA LYS A 31 1.81 21.72 14.03
C LYS A 31 0.88 20.77 13.27
N THR A 32 -0.16 20.31 13.95
CA THR A 32 -1.41 19.93 13.28
C THR A 32 -2.36 21.11 13.02
N LEU A 33 -2.01 22.38 13.30
CA LEU A 33 -2.92 23.52 13.10
C LEU A 33 -2.20 24.86 12.84
N GLY A 34 -2.63 25.59 11.79
CA GLY A 34 -2.52 27.07 11.68
C GLY A 34 -1.73 27.65 10.48
N THR A 35 -2.46 28.14 9.47
CA THR A 35 -2.05 29.03 8.32
C THR A 35 -1.15 30.21 8.75
N PRO A 36 -0.19 30.73 7.94
CA PRO A 36 -0.27 31.02 6.50
C PRO A 36 0.85 30.38 5.63
N GLU A 37 0.76 30.53 4.30
CA GLU A 37 1.74 30.10 3.27
C GLU A 37 3.23 30.28 3.66
N GLY A 38 3.53 31.37 4.38
CA GLY A 38 4.88 31.70 4.85
C GLY A 38 5.48 30.70 5.84
N ASP A 39 4.65 29.96 6.58
CA ASP A 39 5.10 28.98 7.58
C ASP A 39 5.35 27.60 6.95
N ALA A 40 4.55 27.21 5.95
CA ALA A 40 4.74 25.96 5.20
C ALA A 40 6.03 26.02 4.36
N LYS A 41 6.26 27.13 3.66
CA LYS A 41 7.48 27.32 2.86
C LYS A 41 8.75 27.33 3.73
N LYS A 42 8.69 27.95 4.92
CA LYS A 42 9.76 27.91 5.92
C LYS A 42 9.96 26.52 6.53
N ALA A 43 8.93 25.67 6.57
CA ALA A 43 9.03 24.30 7.07
C ALA A 43 9.59 23.31 6.04
N ILE A 44 9.61 23.65 4.75
CA ILE A 44 10.17 22.80 3.68
C ILE A 44 11.58 23.24 3.28
N THR A 45 11.91 24.53 3.46
CA THR A 45 13.23 25.06 3.09
C THR A 45 14.22 24.85 4.25
N PRO A 46 15.29 24.05 4.08
CA PRO A 46 16.31 23.89 5.11
C PRO A 46 17.01 25.21 5.43
N ASP A 47 17.39 25.41 6.69
CA ASP A 47 18.25 26.54 7.04
C ASP A 47 19.72 26.28 6.64
N LYS A 48 20.56 27.31 6.75
CA LYS A 48 21.98 27.23 6.37
C LYS A 48 22.75 26.14 7.13
N LYS A 49 22.37 25.84 8.38
CA LYS A 49 23.01 24.83 9.22
C LYS A 49 22.60 23.43 8.76
N ASP A 50 21.32 23.26 8.42
CA ASP A 50 20.79 22.01 7.89
C ASP A 50 21.36 21.69 6.50
N LEU A 51 21.48 22.70 5.62
CA LEU A 51 22.15 22.53 4.31
C LEU A 51 23.58 22.03 4.47
N LYS A 52 24.36 22.65 5.37
CA LYS A 52 25.73 22.23 5.65
C LYS A 52 25.79 20.77 6.15
N ALA A 53 24.87 20.37 7.02
CA ALA A 53 24.83 19.00 7.52
C ALA A 53 24.45 17.97 6.44
N LEU A 54 23.57 18.33 5.50
CA LEU A 54 23.22 17.50 4.35
C LEU A 54 24.41 17.37 3.38
N GLU A 55 25.17 18.44 3.17
CA GLU A 55 26.42 18.42 2.36
C GLU A 55 27.48 17.53 3.02
N GLU A 56 27.68 17.67 4.33
CA GLU A 56 28.61 16.82 5.10
C GLU A 56 28.21 15.34 5.05
N ASP A 57 26.91 15.03 5.18
CA ASP A 57 26.41 13.65 5.06
C ASP A 57 26.59 13.08 3.64
N ALA A 58 26.35 13.88 2.61
CA ALA A 58 26.57 13.48 1.22
C ALA A 58 28.04 13.13 0.94
N ALA A 59 28.97 13.90 1.51
CA ALA A 59 30.41 13.74 1.31
C ALA A 59 31.06 12.65 2.21
N ASP A 60 30.39 12.19 3.26
CA ASP A 60 30.97 11.28 4.26
C ASP A 60 31.31 9.89 3.67
N PRO A 61 32.58 9.44 3.61
CA PRO A 61 32.96 8.22 2.91
C PRO A 61 32.61 6.91 3.67
N PHE A 62 31.86 6.97 4.76
CA PHE A 62 31.59 5.82 5.62
C PHE A 62 30.91 4.67 4.89
N LEU A 63 29.86 4.94 4.11
CA LEU A 63 29.09 3.89 3.42
C LEU A 63 29.90 3.22 2.31
N GLU A 64 30.75 3.98 1.62
CA GLU A 64 31.66 3.49 0.58
C GLU A 64 32.70 2.49 1.13
N LYS A 65 33.03 2.60 2.42
CA LYS A 65 34.00 1.73 3.10
C LYS A 65 33.39 0.46 3.67
N GLN A 66 32.06 0.33 3.68
CA GLN A 66 31.41 -0.87 4.18
C GLN A 66 31.41 -1.99 3.13
N ASN A 67 31.40 -3.24 3.59
CA ASN A 67 31.30 -4.40 2.72
C ASN A 67 29.83 -4.71 2.39
N PHE A 68 29.30 -4.01 1.40
CA PHE A 68 27.93 -4.18 0.94
C PHE A 68 27.80 -5.06 -0.30
N LYS A 69 26.58 -5.57 -0.52
CA LYS A 69 26.17 -6.21 -1.77
C LYS A 69 26.38 -5.27 -2.97
N LYS A 70 26.90 -5.78 -4.10
CA LYS A 70 27.27 -4.96 -5.28
C LYS A 70 26.47 -5.28 -6.55
N ASP A 71 25.61 -6.30 -6.52
CA ASP A 71 24.81 -6.75 -7.66
C ASP A 71 23.40 -6.11 -7.70
N GLY A 72 22.87 -6.03 -8.91
CA GLY A 72 21.52 -5.56 -9.18
C GLY A 72 21.34 -4.05 -8.91
N PRO A 73 20.13 -3.62 -8.48
CA PRO A 73 19.85 -2.22 -8.17
C PRO A 73 20.45 -1.77 -6.82
N SER A 74 21.10 -2.64 -6.06
CA SER A 74 21.69 -2.25 -4.77
C SER A 74 22.82 -1.23 -4.97
N GLY A 75 23.00 -0.32 -4.02
CA GLY A 75 24.02 0.71 -4.15
C GLY A 75 23.79 1.93 -3.27
N ILE A 76 24.71 2.88 -3.38
CA ILE A 76 24.62 4.19 -2.73
C ILE A 76 23.72 5.11 -3.56
N TYR A 77 22.79 5.76 -2.88
CA TYR A 77 21.81 6.70 -3.43
C TYR A 77 21.79 7.99 -2.61
N TYR A 78 21.35 9.06 -3.26
CA TYR A 78 21.14 10.37 -2.67
C TYR A 78 19.64 10.68 -2.68
N ALA A 79 19.14 11.32 -1.63
CA ALA A 79 17.75 11.74 -1.51
C ALA A 79 17.52 13.09 -2.22
N SER A 80 16.48 13.24 -3.03
CA SER A 80 16.14 14.50 -3.72
C SER A 80 15.71 15.60 -2.74
N VAL A 81 15.11 15.21 -1.62
CA VAL A 81 14.63 16.11 -0.59
C VAL A 81 15.41 15.90 0.71
N PRO A 82 15.52 16.93 1.55
CA PRO A 82 16.08 16.79 2.89
C PRO A 82 15.37 15.71 3.70
N LEU A 83 16.11 14.71 4.17
CA LEU A 83 15.57 13.67 5.04
C LEU A 83 16.04 13.91 6.48
N GLY A 84 15.15 13.59 7.42
CA GLY A 84 15.50 13.43 8.81
C GLY A 84 15.42 11.97 9.20
N ILE A 85 16.39 11.54 9.99
CA ILE A 85 16.42 10.19 10.56
C ILE A 85 16.58 10.24 12.07
N LYS A 86 15.79 9.45 12.79
CA LYS A 86 15.87 9.42 14.26
C LYS A 86 17.14 8.69 14.70
N ASN A 87 18.00 9.37 15.46
CA ASN A 87 19.15 8.77 16.12
C ASN A 87 18.67 7.82 17.22
N ILE A 88 19.28 6.66 17.24
CA ILE A 88 18.86 5.49 18.00
C ILE A 88 19.34 5.56 19.45
N THR A 89 20.50 6.19 19.65
CA THR A 89 21.17 6.30 20.94
C THR A 89 20.56 7.39 21.81
N ASN A 90 20.05 8.46 21.20
CA ASN A 90 19.59 9.64 21.94
C ASN A 90 18.27 10.25 21.43
N GLY A 91 17.60 9.61 20.47
CA GLY A 91 16.32 10.06 19.92
C GLY A 91 16.38 11.32 19.06
N LYS A 92 17.56 11.93 18.86
CA LYS A 92 17.71 13.18 18.10
C LYS A 92 17.53 12.92 16.60
N VAL A 93 16.78 13.77 15.93
CA VAL A 93 16.69 13.73 14.47
C VAL A 93 17.98 14.29 13.85
N LEU A 94 18.56 13.54 12.93
CA LEU A 94 19.75 13.88 12.16
C LEU A 94 19.41 14.12 10.69
N ALA A 95 20.15 15.02 10.05
CA ALA A 95 20.02 15.27 8.61
C ALA A 95 20.61 14.10 7.82
N LEU A 96 19.91 13.67 6.78
CA LEU A 96 20.27 12.54 5.93
C LEU A 96 20.10 12.94 4.47
N LYS A 97 21.15 12.73 3.67
CA LYS A 97 21.15 12.92 2.22
C LYS A 97 21.62 11.66 1.51
N LYS A 98 22.55 10.90 2.09
CA LYS A 98 23.13 9.70 1.48
C LYS A 98 22.72 8.43 2.19
N VAL A 99 22.27 7.45 1.41
CA VAL A 99 21.82 6.14 1.90
C VAL A 99 22.38 5.02 1.02
N TYR A 100 22.46 3.82 1.58
CA TYR A 100 22.69 2.60 0.83
C TYR A 100 21.38 1.81 0.80
N LEU A 101 20.89 1.49 -0.41
CA LEU A 101 19.72 0.66 -0.62
C LEU A 101 20.17 -0.75 -0.99
N GLU A 102 19.74 -1.75 -0.24
CA GLU A 102 20.06 -3.15 -0.47
C GLU A 102 18.81 -3.93 -0.83
N PHE A 103 18.79 -4.46 -2.05
CA PHE A 103 17.64 -5.21 -2.55
C PHE A 103 17.83 -6.71 -2.30
N ASP A 104 16.89 -7.25 -1.55
CA ASP A 104 16.70 -8.69 -1.36
C ASP A 104 15.55 -9.15 -2.27
N ASP A 105 15.93 -9.59 -3.46
CA ASP A 105 14.99 -10.06 -4.46
C ASP A 105 14.30 -11.37 -4.06
N ALA A 106 14.94 -12.21 -3.24
CA ALA A 106 14.36 -13.47 -2.80
C ALA A 106 13.22 -13.24 -1.80
N ASN A 107 13.39 -12.27 -0.90
CA ASN A 107 12.40 -11.94 0.12
C ASN A 107 11.52 -10.73 -0.23
N PHE A 108 11.69 -10.14 -1.41
CA PHE A 108 10.99 -8.94 -1.88
C PHE A 108 11.14 -7.74 -0.94
N LYS A 109 12.35 -7.54 -0.40
CA LYS A 109 12.64 -6.50 0.60
C LYS A 109 13.69 -5.52 0.10
N VAL A 110 13.65 -4.32 0.69
CA VAL A 110 14.70 -3.31 0.51
C VAL A 110 15.10 -2.84 1.90
N ASN A 111 16.38 -3.04 2.24
CA ASN A 111 16.95 -2.46 3.44
C ASN A 111 17.55 -1.09 3.09
N LEU A 112 17.36 -0.12 3.97
CA LEU A 112 18.01 1.18 3.87
C LEU A 112 19.02 1.36 5.00
N TYR A 113 20.26 1.62 4.63
CA TYR A 113 21.34 1.88 5.56
C TYR A 113 21.83 3.31 5.43
N SER A 114 21.98 3.99 6.56
CA SER A 114 22.72 5.24 6.67
C SER A 114 23.94 5.01 7.56
N ARG A 115 24.88 5.94 7.60
CA ARG A 115 26.00 5.87 8.56
C ARG A 115 25.55 5.81 10.03
N TYR A 116 24.31 6.21 10.31
CA TYR A 116 23.72 6.20 11.65
C TYR A 116 23.10 4.86 12.07
N HIS A 117 22.95 3.91 11.14
CA HIS A 117 22.46 2.55 11.43
C HIS A 117 23.59 1.58 11.87
N PHE A 118 24.81 2.09 12.00
CA PHE A 118 25.97 1.28 12.38
C PHE A 118 26.40 1.63 13.81
N GLN A 119 26.50 0.60 14.64
CA GLN A 119 27.16 0.66 15.95
C GLN A 119 28.52 -0.04 15.88
N LYS A 120 29.40 0.20 16.85
CA LYS A 120 30.65 -0.55 16.96
C LYS A 120 30.43 -1.80 17.82
N ASN A 121 30.89 -2.96 17.36
CA ASN A 121 30.96 -4.15 18.20
C ASN A 121 32.06 -4.00 19.28
N SER A 122 32.24 -5.03 20.12
CA SER A 122 33.27 -5.06 21.17
C SER A 122 34.71 -4.88 20.66
N GLU A 123 34.95 -5.13 19.37
CA GLU A 123 36.25 -5.01 18.70
C GLU A 123 36.40 -3.66 17.96
N GLY A 124 35.39 -2.79 18.03
CA GLY A 124 35.39 -1.49 17.35
C GLY A 124 34.93 -1.53 15.89
N ASN A 125 34.56 -2.70 15.36
CA ASN A 125 34.10 -2.89 13.98
C ASN A 125 32.64 -2.44 13.82
N PRO A 126 32.28 -1.74 12.73
CA PRO A 126 30.90 -1.35 12.48
C PRO A 126 30.02 -2.58 12.22
N ILE A 127 28.92 -2.70 12.95
CA ILE A 127 27.87 -3.70 12.75
C ILE A 127 26.53 -3.01 12.55
N ILE A 128 25.69 -3.59 11.70
CA ILE A 128 24.32 -3.13 11.45
C ILE A 128 23.50 -3.34 12.72
N ASP A 129 22.80 -2.30 13.17
CA ASP A 129 21.79 -2.46 14.19
C ASP A 129 20.52 -3.10 13.59
N ALA A 130 20.26 -4.35 14.00
CA ALA A 130 19.14 -5.15 13.50
C ALA A 130 17.76 -4.53 13.79
N GLN A 131 17.65 -3.59 14.75
CA GLN A 131 16.41 -2.87 15.05
C GLN A 131 15.92 -1.99 13.87
N TYR A 132 16.78 -1.72 12.88
CA TYR A 132 16.52 -0.84 11.72
C TYR A 132 16.41 -1.59 10.40
N THR A 133 16.36 -2.93 10.43
CA THR A 133 16.04 -3.69 9.22
C THR A 133 14.62 -3.38 8.81
N THR A 134 14.51 -2.62 7.73
CA THR A 134 13.25 -2.22 7.12
C THR A 134 12.55 -3.48 6.59
N TRP A 135 11.36 -3.79 7.10
CA TRP A 135 10.55 -4.90 6.60
C TRP A 135 9.29 -4.36 5.92
N ILE A 136 8.94 -4.89 4.75
CA ILE A 136 7.53 -4.95 4.36
C ILE A 136 7.10 -6.39 4.12
N SER A 137 5.93 -6.67 4.72
CA SER A 137 4.96 -7.61 4.22
C SER A 137 3.73 -6.81 3.76
N SER A 138 3.52 -6.62 2.46
CA SER A 138 2.15 -6.42 1.98
C SER A 138 1.41 -7.74 2.26
N GLY A 139 0.21 -7.67 2.84
CA GLY A 139 -0.63 -8.85 3.14
C GLY A 139 -1.03 -9.70 1.92
N VAL A 140 -0.44 -9.45 0.76
CA VAL A 140 -0.55 -10.24 -0.46
C VAL A 140 0.32 -11.50 -0.30
N ASN A 141 -0.20 -12.66 -0.67
CA ASN A 141 0.57 -13.90 -0.66
C ASN A 141 1.78 -13.80 -1.62
N ALA A 142 2.96 -14.24 -1.16
CA ALA A 142 4.25 -14.15 -1.86
C ALA A 142 4.23 -14.67 -3.31
N LYS A 143 3.38 -15.67 -3.62
CA LYS A 143 3.19 -16.20 -4.97
C LYS A 143 2.66 -15.15 -5.95
N TYR A 144 1.71 -14.30 -5.52
CA TYR A 144 1.15 -13.25 -6.36
C TYR A 144 2.12 -12.10 -6.58
N LYS A 145 2.92 -11.76 -5.57
CA LYS A 145 3.99 -10.75 -5.71
C LYS A 145 5.04 -11.18 -6.74
N ALA A 146 5.44 -12.46 -6.70
CA ALA A 146 6.39 -13.02 -7.65
C ALA A 146 5.85 -12.99 -9.09
N MET A 147 4.58 -13.36 -9.31
CA MET A 147 3.94 -13.30 -10.63
C MET A 147 3.82 -11.87 -11.16
N LEU A 148 3.37 -10.93 -10.33
CA LEU A 148 3.28 -9.52 -10.67
C LEU A 148 4.65 -8.97 -11.11
N LEU A 149 5.71 -9.27 -10.35
CA LEU A 149 7.05 -8.80 -10.66
C LEU A 149 7.64 -9.43 -11.92
N GLN A 150 7.34 -10.69 -12.22
CA GLN A 150 7.76 -11.33 -13.48
C GLN A 150 7.14 -10.64 -14.70
N GLN A 151 5.87 -10.24 -14.61
CA GLN A 151 5.17 -9.54 -15.69
C GLN A 151 5.53 -8.05 -15.77
N MET A 152 5.78 -7.39 -14.64
CA MET A 152 6.31 -6.03 -14.62
C MET A 152 7.69 -5.96 -15.28
N LYS A 153 8.57 -6.93 -14.97
CA LYS A 153 9.89 -7.08 -15.62
C LYS A 153 9.76 -7.28 -17.13
N SER A 154 8.81 -8.11 -17.60
CA SER A 154 8.60 -8.32 -19.05
C SER A 154 8.07 -7.09 -19.80
N LYS A 155 7.62 -6.07 -19.06
CA LYS A 155 7.12 -4.78 -19.59
C LYS A 155 7.99 -3.59 -19.18
N GLY A 156 9.23 -3.83 -18.75
CA GLY A 156 10.23 -2.79 -18.46
C GLY A 156 10.13 -2.10 -17.10
N ILE A 157 9.19 -2.49 -16.23
CA ILE A 157 9.12 -1.99 -14.85
C ILE A 157 9.88 -2.97 -13.96
N LEU A 158 11.17 -2.69 -13.75
CA LEU A 158 12.11 -3.68 -13.25
C LEU A 158 11.99 -3.94 -11.74
N HIS A 159 11.73 -2.90 -10.93
CA HIS A 159 11.69 -3.02 -9.47
C HIS A 159 10.63 -2.09 -8.83
N TYR A 160 9.51 -2.65 -8.38
CA TYR A 160 8.62 -2.03 -7.40
C TYR A 160 8.65 -2.84 -6.11
N ARG A 161 8.80 -2.17 -4.96
CA ARG A 161 8.83 -2.80 -3.64
C ARG A 161 7.97 -1.97 -2.71
N ASP A 162 6.98 -2.60 -2.10
CA ASP A 162 6.41 -2.02 -0.89
C ASP A 162 7.57 -1.93 0.14
N CYS A 163 7.83 -0.75 0.74
CA CYS A 163 8.88 -0.54 1.74
C CYS A 163 8.38 0.36 2.91
N TYR A 164 8.63 0.03 4.18
CA TYR A 164 8.10 0.81 5.33
C TYR A 164 9.28 1.29 6.15
N MET A 165 9.64 2.56 5.97
CA MET A 165 10.82 3.17 6.59
C MET A 165 10.37 4.19 7.65
N PRO A 166 9.92 3.75 8.85
CA PRO A 166 9.32 4.63 9.85
C PRO A 166 10.30 5.66 10.41
N ASP A 167 11.59 5.31 10.41
CA ASP A 167 12.66 6.13 10.97
C ASP A 167 13.07 7.29 10.08
N ILE A 168 12.66 7.25 8.81
CA ILE A 168 12.83 8.35 7.86
C ILE A 168 11.59 9.24 7.91
N ALA A 169 11.85 10.53 7.85
CA ALA A 169 10.82 11.54 7.74
C ALA A 169 11.29 12.65 6.80
N TYR A 170 10.38 13.11 5.98
CA TYR A 170 10.56 14.30 5.15
C TYR A 170 9.29 15.14 5.23
N VAL A 171 9.35 16.37 4.73
CA VAL A 171 8.21 17.29 4.78
C VAL A 171 7.47 17.26 3.45
N GLN A 172 6.15 17.21 3.53
CA GLN A 172 5.23 17.25 2.41
C GLN A 172 4.17 18.32 2.65
N TYR A 173 3.70 19.02 1.63
CA TYR A 173 2.46 19.77 1.75
C TYR A 173 1.30 18.82 2.07
N LEU A 174 0.36 19.31 2.88
CA LEU A 174 -0.83 18.55 3.26
C LEU A 174 -1.74 18.32 2.04
N ASP A 175 -1.91 19.34 1.20
CA ASP A 175 -2.60 19.25 -0.08
C ASP A 175 -2.08 20.31 -1.08
N LYS A 176 -2.78 20.45 -2.22
CA LYS A 176 -2.46 21.42 -3.28
C LYS A 176 -2.52 22.89 -2.85
N ASP A 177 -3.15 23.20 -1.72
CA ASP A 177 -3.24 24.53 -1.15
C ASP A 177 -2.20 24.66 -0.01
N PRO A 178 -1.05 25.31 -0.26
CA PRO A 178 0.01 25.41 0.74
C PRO A 178 -0.42 26.10 2.04
N ALA A 179 -1.51 26.87 2.02
CA ALA A 179 -2.07 27.48 3.22
C ALA A 179 -2.52 26.44 4.25
N LYS A 180 -2.90 25.23 3.81
CA LYS A 180 -3.32 24.14 4.71
C LYS A 180 -2.17 23.48 5.47
N GLY A 181 -0.93 23.87 5.17
CA GLY A 181 0.25 23.47 5.93
C GLY A 181 0.94 22.22 5.36
N VAL A 182 1.66 21.53 6.25
CA VAL A 182 2.55 20.43 5.91
C VAL A 182 2.27 19.21 6.78
N LYS A 183 2.64 18.03 6.29
CA LYS A 183 2.60 16.75 6.99
C LYS A 183 3.97 16.06 6.93
N LYS A 184 4.15 15.05 7.78
CA LYS A 184 5.25 14.09 7.65
C LYS A 184 4.99 13.25 6.40
N GLY A 185 5.95 13.24 5.48
CA GLY A 185 5.99 12.30 4.37
C GLY A 185 6.31 10.90 4.87
N GLU A 186 5.56 9.93 4.36
CA GLU A 186 5.78 8.52 4.66
C GLU A 186 6.42 7.84 3.45
N VAL A 187 7.25 6.84 3.71
CA VAL A 187 7.82 5.96 2.69
C VAL A 187 7.20 4.59 2.90
N LYS A 188 6.25 4.25 2.02
CA LYS A 188 5.51 2.98 2.01
C LYS A 188 5.79 2.15 0.75
N GLY A 189 6.37 2.75 -0.29
CA GLY A 189 6.75 2.05 -1.51
C GLY A 189 7.97 2.68 -2.19
N LEU A 190 8.66 1.87 -2.99
CA LEU A 190 9.83 2.24 -3.76
C LEU A 190 9.65 1.76 -5.21
N LEU A 191 9.45 2.71 -6.12
CA LEU A 191 9.24 2.47 -7.53
C LEU A 191 10.48 2.85 -8.32
N GLN A 192 11.07 1.89 -9.03
CA GLN A 192 12.15 2.21 -9.96
C GLN A 192 11.60 2.86 -11.22
N LEU A 193 12.13 4.04 -11.52
CA LEU A 193 11.78 4.81 -12.71
C LEU A 193 12.76 4.56 -13.85
N GLU A 194 14.07 4.50 -13.53
CA GLU A 194 15.16 4.12 -14.42
C GLU A 194 16.26 3.38 -13.61
N PRO A 195 17.20 2.66 -14.25
CA PRO A 195 18.40 2.16 -13.57
C PRO A 195 19.11 3.25 -12.76
N GLY A 196 19.08 3.14 -11.43
CA GLY A 196 19.68 4.13 -10.53
C GLY A 196 18.79 5.30 -10.10
N LEU A 197 17.51 5.33 -10.49
CA LEU A 197 16.53 6.34 -10.06
C LEU A 197 15.25 5.68 -9.54
N PHE A 198 14.90 5.98 -8.30
CA PHE A 198 13.70 5.49 -7.63
C PHE A 198 12.85 6.65 -7.12
N TYR A 199 11.54 6.50 -7.23
CA TYR A 199 10.55 7.31 -6.51
C TYR A 199 10.15 6.57 -5.23
N ALA A 200 10.23 7.26 -4.09
CA ALA A 200 9.73 6.76 -2.81
C ALA A 200 8.32 7.31 -2.58
N SER A 201 7.34 6.41 -2.58
CA SER A 201 5.92 6.74 -2.46
C SER A 201 5.42 6.60 -1.04
N ASP A 202 4.62 7.56 -0.58
CA ASP A 202 3.54 7.30 0.38
C ASP A 202 2.48 6.54 -0.43
N GLU A 203 2.24 5.25 -0.13
CA GLU A 203 1.45 4.32 -0.94
C GLU A 203 0.11 4.95 -1.38
N PRO A 204 -0.36 4.68 -2.62
CA PRO A 204 -1.75 4.89 -2.98
C PRO A 204 -2.64 3.88 -2.22
N TYR A 205 -2.98 4.28 -0.99
CA TYR A 205 -3.74 3.64 0.08
C TYR A 205 -4.59 2.38 -0.18
N ALA A 206 -4.45 1.43 0.76
CA ALA A 206 -5.35 0.30 1.03
C ALA A 206 -6.73 0.69 1.64
N ALA A 207 -7.26 1.87 1.35
CA ALA A 207 -8.61 2.30 1.76
C ALA A 207 -9.20 3.27 0.73
N SER A 208 -9.22 2.89 -0.54
CA SER A 208 -9.54 3.77 -1.67
C SER A 208 -11.03 3.87 -1.96
N GLY A 209 -11.77 4.52 -1.05
CA GLY A 209 -13.15 4.98 -1.29
C GLY A 209 -13.28 6.07 -2.36
N GLY A 210 -12.60 5.99 -3.51
CA GLY A 210 -12.99 6.76 -4.69
C GLY A 210 -11.90 7.21 -5.68
N ASP A 211 -10.62 7.31 -5.33
CA ASP A 211 -9.56 7.61 -6.33
C ASP A 211 -8.15 7.20 -5.83
N PRO A 212 -7.63 6.02 -6.19
CA PRO A 212 -6.43 5.46 -5.55
C PRO A 212 -5.13 6.13 -5.98
N TYR A 213 -4.97 6.52 -7.25
CA TYR A 213 -3.64 6.78 -7.82
C TYR A 213 -3.28 8.25 -7.90
N GLY A 214 -2.26 8.65 -7.14
CA GLY A 214 -1.69 9.99 -7.25
C GLY A 214 -2.57 11.09 -6.65
N HIS A 215 -3.50 10.78 -5.76
CA HIS A 215 -4.24 11.80 -4.99
C HIS A 215 -3.30 12.73 -4.20
N ASN A 216 -2.11 12.22 -3.82
CA ASN A 216 -1.01 12.93 -3.21
C ASN A 216 0.03 13.47 -4.23
N LEU A 217 -0.21 13.27 -5.53
CA LEU A 217 0.62 13.70 -6.65
C LEU A 217 0.04 14.98 -7.28
N PHE A 218 0.60 16.14 -6.97
CA PHE A 218 0.24 17.44 -7.52
C PHE A 218 1.48 18.31 -7.77
N ASP A 219 1.36 19.23 -8.72
CA ASP A 219 2.46 20.14 -9.06
C ASP A 219 2.79 21.08 -7.90
N GLY A 220 4.08 21.34 -7.67
CA GLY A 220 4.57 22.18 -6.58
C GLY A 220 4.93 21.44 -5.29
N GLN A 221 4.58 20.15 -5.18
CA GLN A 221 5.04 19.28 -4.09
C GLN A 221 6.49 18.82 -4.31
N GLN A 222 7.25 18.70 -3.22
CA GLN A 222 8.55 18.05 -3.25
C GLN A 222 8.39 16.54 -2.99
N TYR A 223 8.81 15.74 -3.98
CA TYR A 223 8.76 14.29 -3.93
C TYR A 223 10.11 13.70 -3.60
N LEU A 224 10.12 12.64 -2.78
CA LEU A 224 11.33 11.90 -2.47
C LEU A 224 11.70 10.96 -3.61
N PHE A 225 12.88 11.19 -4.17
CA PHE A 225 13.56 10.29 -5.08
C PHE A 225 14.88 9.86 -4.47
N PHE A 226 15.23 8.60 -4.66
CA PHE A 226 16.57 8.09 -4.42
C PHE A 226 17.28 7.95 -5.76
N TYR A 227 18.39 8.66 -5.94
CA TYR A 227 19.11 8.71 -7.21
C TYR A 227 20.60 8.40 -7.03
N LYS A 228 21.21 7.70 -7.99
CA LYS A 228 22.67 7.54 -8.07
C LYS A 228 23.32 8.85 -8.51
N ALA A 229 24.59 9.03 -8.15
CA ALA A 229 25.36 10.19 -8.60
C ALA A 229 25.25 10.38 -10.13
N GLY A 230 25.01 11.62 -10.57
CA GLY A 230 24.80 11.97 -11.98
C GLY A 230 23.36 11.80 -12.50
N MET A 231 22.40 11.35 -11.67
CA MET A 231 21.00 11.18 -12.08
C MET A 231 20.04 12.25 -11.56
N GLU A 232 20.51 13.25 -10.83
CA GLU A 232 19.64 14.30 -10.25
C GLU A 232 18.80 15.02 -11.31
N ASP A 233 19.43 15.40 -12.42
CA ASP A 233 18.76 16.06 -13.54
C ASP A 233 17.68 15.21 -14.22
N LYS A 234 17.67 13.88 -14.02
CA LYS A 234 16.66 12.99 -14.57
C LYS A 234 15.33 13.06 -13.82
N ILE A 235 15.34 13.53 -12.58
CA ILE A 235 14.12 13.64 -11.75
C ILE A 235 13.06 14.50 -12.45
N LYS A 236 13.47 15.59 -13.13
CA LYS A 236 12.55 16.49 -13.85
C LYS A 236 11.75 15.81 -14.98
N ASN A 237 12.20 14.64 -15.46
CA ASN A 237 11.49 13.86 -16.47
C ASN A 237 10.31 13.06 -15.90
N TYR A 238 10.07 13.15 -14.59
CA TYR A 238 9.02 12.43 -13.87
C TYR A 238 8.10 13.41 -13.13
N PRO A 239 7.31 14.21 -13.87
CA PRO A 239 6.29 15.05 -13.26
C PRO A 239 5.20 14.18 -12.59
N PRO A 240 4.43 14.75 -11.64
CA PRO A 240 3.39 14.04 -10.90
C PRO A 240 2.43 13.22 -11.79
N ALA A 241 1.97 13.81 -12.90
CA ALA A 241 1.08 13.13 -13.85
C ALA A 241 1.69 11.85 -14.46
N LYS A 242 2.99 11.87 -14.77
CA LYS A 242 3.69 10.70 -15.33
C LYS A 242 3.84 9.60 -14.28
N ILE A 243 4.17 9.96 -13.03
CA ILE A 243 4.26 9.00 -11.92
C ILE A 243 2.89 8.38 -11.64
N ALA A 244 1.82 9.19 -11.60
CA ALA A 244 0.46 8.71 -11.42
C ALA A 244 0.05 7.73 -12.53
N GLN A 245 0.42 8.00 -13.78
CA GLN A 245 0.17 7.09 -14.90
C GLN A 245 0.91 5.77 -14.73
N ILE A 246 2.17 5.77 -14.27
CA ILE A 246 2.93 4.53 -14.02
C ILE A 246 2.20 3.66 -12.98
N PHE A 247 1.68 4.25 -11.89
CA PHE A 247 0.90 3.51 -10.89
C PHE A 247 -0.40 2.94 -11.47
N LYS A 248 -1.13 3.72 -12.28
CA LYS A 248 -2.34 3.24 -12.97
C LYS A 248 -2.03 2.05 -13.88
N ASP A 249 -0.95 2.15 -14.67
CA ASP A 249 -0.52 1.08 -15.56
C ASP A 249 -0.07 -0.17 -14.79
N MET A 250 0.56 0.01 -13.63
CA MET A 250 0.93 -1.10 -12.73
C MET A 250 -0.28 -1.81 -12.16
N ASP A 251 -1.29 -1.07 -11.69
CA ASP A 251 -2.49 -1.68 -11.12
C ASP A 251 -3.30 -2.42 -12.18
N LYS A 252 -3.45 -1.83 -13.37
CA LYS A 252 -4.07 -2.50 -14.52
C LYS A 252 -3.38 -3.84 -14.82
N LYS A 253 -2.04 -3.86 -14.85
CA LYS A 253 -1.28 -5.10 -15.06
C LYS A 253 -1.46 -6.12 -13.93
N LYS A 254 -1.57 -5.65 -12.68
CA LYS A 254 -1.87 -6.52 -11.54
C LYS A 254 -3.25 -7.15 -11.67
N GLU A 255 -4.25 -6.37 -12.08
CA GLU A 255 -5.60 -6.86 -12.33
C GLU A 255 -5.63 -7.87 -13.48
N GLU A 256 -4.95 -7.58 -14.60
CA GLU A 256 -4.79 -8.52 -15.73
C GLU A 256 -4.12 -9.84 -15.29
N ALA A 257 -3.05 -9.76 -14.49
CA ALA A 257 -2.34 -10.93 -13.97
C ALA A 257 -3.21 -11.80 -13.06
N TYR A 258 -3.97 -11.16 -12.17
CA TYR A 258 -4.92 -11.84 -11.29
C TYR A 258 -6.00 -12.53 -12.13
N SER A 259 -6.62 -11.78 -13.04
CA SER A 259 -7.68 -12.24 -13.94
C SER A 259 -7.30 -13.45 -14.79
N ALA A 260 -6.05 -13.50 -15.27
CA ALA A 260 -5.56 -14.61 -16.09
C ALA A 260 -5.57 -15.97 -15.36
N ASN A 261 -5.40 -15.97 -14.04
CA ASN A 261 -5.41 -17.19 -13.22
C ASN A 261 -6.79 -17.52 -12.66
N MET A 262 -7.72 -16.57 -12.69
CA MET A 262 -9.08 -16.80 -12.23
C MET A 262 -9.84 -17.67 -13.23
N ASN A 263 -10.67 -18.56 -12.68
CA ASN A 263 -11.64 -19.34 -13.42
C ASN A 263 -12.99 -19.18 -12.72
N LEU A 264 -14.06 -19.19 -13.51
CA LEU A 264 -15.38 -19.18 -12.92
C LEU A 264 -15.61 -20.47 -12.11
N PRO A 265 -16.33 -20.39 -10.97
CA PRO A 265 -16.78 -21.58 -10.25
C PRO A 265 -17.54 -22.53 -11.17
N LYS A 266 -17.42 -23.84 -10.91
CA LYS A 266 -18.09 -24.85 -11.72
C LYS A 266 -19.61 -24.72 -11.59
N LYS A 267 -20.32 -24.76 -12.72
CA LYS A 267 -21.78 -24.71 -12.74
C LYS A 267 -22.36 -25.98 -12.12
N ALA A 268 -23.33 -25.82 -11.25
CA ALA A 268 -24.16 -26.89 -10.71
C ALA A 268 -25.47 -27.00 -11.50
N THR A 269 -26.10 -28.17 -11.47
CA THR A 269 -27.41 -28.43 -12.08
C THR A 269 -28.41 -28.82 -11.00
N PRO A 270 -28.90 -27.86 -10.18
CA PRO A 270 -29.77 -28.17 -9.07
C PRO A 270 -31.14 -28.65 -9.53
N GLY A 271 -31.70 -29.64 -8.82
CA GLY A 271 -32.99 -30.26 -9.20
C GLY A 271 -34.18 -29.29 -9.21
N LYS A 272 -34.11 -28.19 -8.45
CA LYS A 272 -35.14 -27.13 -8.40
C LYS A 272 -34.51 -25.74 -8.59
N ALA A 273 -33.65 -25.57 -9.58
CA ALA A 273 -33.02 -24.29 -9.90
C ALA A 273 -34.06 -23.21 -10.28
N PRO A 274 -33.96 -21.96 -9.81
CA PRO A 274 -34.73 -20.85 -10.37
C PRO A 274 -34.42 -20.62 -11.84
N SER A 275 -35.33 -19.96 -12.56
CA SER A 275 -35.04 -19.51 -13.92
C SER A 275 -33.90 -18.48 -13.92
N GLN A 276 -33.18 -18.42 -15.05
CA GLN A 276 -32.15 -17.40 -15.26
C GLN A 276 -32.69 -15.99 -15.06
N GLN A 277 -33.92 -15.72 -15.50
CA GLN A 277 -34.58 -14.44 -15.34
C GLN A 277 -34.80 -14.08 -13.86
N ALA A 278 -35.24 -15.05 -13.04
CA ALA A 278 -35.46 -14.84 -11.62
C ALA A 278 -34.14 -14.56 -10.87
N MET A 279 -33.09 -15.34 -11.16
CA MET A 279 -31.77 -15.10 -10.56
C MET A 279 -31.20 -13.75 -10.99
N MET A 280 -31.30 -13.40 -12.28
CA MET A 280 -30.85 -12.10 -12.78
C MET A 280 -31.62 -10.93 -12.18
N ALA A 281 -32.90 -11.10 -11.84
CA ALA A 281 -33.66 -10.06 -11.15
C ALA A 281 -33.11 -9.79 -9.74
N ALA A 282 -32.77 -10.85 -8.98
CA ALA A 282 -32.10 -10.71 -7.68
C ALA A 282 -30.73 -10.02 -7.80
N VAL A 283 -29.91 -10.42 -8.78
CA VAL A 283 -28.60 -9.77 -9.03
C VAL A 283 -28.76 -8.29 -9.37
N LYS A 284 -29.71 -7.95 -10.27
CA LYS A 284 -29.96 -6.55 -10.66
C LYS A 284 -30.48 -5.71 -9.50
N LYS A 285 -31.31 -6.28 -8.63
CA LYS A 285 -31.76 -5.61 -7.40
C LYS A 285 -30.57 -5.28 -6.51
N ARG A 286 -29.67 -6.24 -6.25
CA ARG A 286 -28.46 -6.01 -5.45
C ARG A 286 -27.56 -4.91 -6.04
N VAL A 287 -27.36 -4.92 -7.36
CA VAL A 287 -26.61 -3.85 -8.08
C VAL A 287 -27.22 -2.48 -7.82
N ALA A 288 -28.56 -2.37 -7.90
CA ALA A 288 -29.28 -1.13 -7.64
C ALA A 288 -29.18 -0.69 -6.17
N ASP A 289 -29.40 -1.62 -5.23
CA ASP A 289 -29.38 -1.34 -3.79
C ASP A 289 -28.01 -0.81 -3.31
N TYR A 290 -26.91 -1.25 -3.93
CA TYR A 290 -25.55 -0.79 -3.60
C TYR A 290 -25.01 0.31 -4.54
N GLY A 291 -25.77 0.74 -5.54
CA GLY A 291 -25.34 1.76 -6.51
C GLY A 291 -24.12 1.37 -7.34
N TRP A 292 -23.97 0.08 -7.66
CA TRP A 292 -22.86 -0.42 -8.48
C TRP A 292 -22.96 0.08 -9.93
N LYS A 293 -21.81 0.37 -10.54
CA LYS A 293 -21.73 0.85 -11.93
C LYS A 293 -21.59 -0.30 -12.93
N GLU A 294 -21.26 -1.49 -12.43
CA GLU A 294 -21.06 -2.70 -13.20
C GLU A 294 -22.38 -3.27 -13.72
N THR A 295 -22.38 -3.70 -14.97
CA THR A 295 -23.57 -4.25 -15.63
C THR A 295 -23.58 -5.78 -15.51
N PRO A 296 -24.57 -6.40 -14.83
CA PRO A 296 -24.67 -7.86 -14.77
C PRO A 296 -25.02 -8.44 -16.14
N ILE A 297 -24.27 -9.45 -16.57
CA ILE A 297 -24.39 -10.11 -17.89
C ILE A 297 -25.25 -11.37 -17.78
N TYR A 298 -24.85 -12.29 -16.91
CA TYR A 298 -25.55 -13.54 -16.64
C TYR A 298 -25.12 -14.08 -15.26
N CYS A 299 -25.88 -15.02 -14.73
CA CYS A 299 -25.54 -15.77 -13.52
C CYS A 299 -25.79 -17.27 -13.70
N TYR A 300 -25.34 -18.10 -12.77
CA TYR A 300 -25.75 -19.51 -12.70
C TYR A 300 -25.52 -20.12 -11.31
N PRO A 301 -26.23 -21.20 -10.96
CA PRO A 301 -26.04 -21.90 -9.69
C PRO A 301 -24.68 -22.58 -9.57
N THR A 302 -24.09 -22.52 -8.39
CA THR A 302 -22.86 -23.24 -8.03
C THR A 302 -23.08 -24.24 -6.89
N SER A 303 -24.29 -24.30 -6.33
CA SER A 303 -24.70 -25.27 -5.31
C SER A 303 -26.14 -25.74 -5.46
N GLU A 304 -26.50 -26.78 -4.71
CA GLU A 304 -27.89 -27.10 -4.38
C GLU A 304 -28.49 -26.06 -3.43
N TRP A 305 -29.81 -26.13 -3.24
CA TRP A 305 -30.50 -25.40 -2.18
C TRP A 305 -30.13 -25.94 -0.79
N ALA A 306 -29.77 -25.05 0.12
CA ALA A 306 -29.52 -25.35 1.53
C ALA A 306 -30.64 -24.77 2.42
N PRO A 307 -31.44 -25.60 3.11
CA PRO A 307 -32.50 -25.13 3.98
C PRO A 307 -31.93 -24.34 5.18
N GLN A 308 -32.61 -23.26 5.55
CA GLN A 308 -32.29 -22.40 6.67
C GLN A 308 -33.36 -22.52 7.75
N TYR A 309 -32.91 -22.61 8.99
CA TYR A 309 -33.77 -22.79 10.14
C TYR A 309 -33.54 -21.71 11.17
N GLN A 310 -34.62 -21.32 11.86
CA GLN A 310 -34.56 -20.44 13.02
C GLN A 310 -35.32 -21.08 14.18
N ASP A 311 -34.82 -20.85 15.39
CA ASP A 311 -35.53 -21.22 16.61
C ASP A 311 -36.57 -20.13 16.92
N LEU A 312 -37.84 -20.47 16.70
CA LEU A 312 -38.96 -19.57 16.91
C LEU A 312 -39.76 -20.01 18.13
N ARG A 313 -40.28 -19.05 18.90
CA ARG A 313 -41.04 -19.34 20.11
C ARG A 313 -42.47 -19.76 19.75
N ASN A 314 -42.87 -20.95 20.18
CA ASN A 314 -44.25 -21.43 19.99
C ASN A 314 -45.22 -20.80 21.03
N ASN A 315 -46.50 -21.13 20.92
CA ASN A 315 -47.56 -20.61 21.81
C ASN A 315 -47.40 -21.04 23.29
N GLN A 316 -46.53 -22.02 23.57
CA GLN A 316 -46.20 -22.47 24.93
C GLN A 316 -44.93 -21.81 25.47
N GLY A 317 -44.35 -20.87 24.72
CA GLY A 317 -43.14 -20.17 25.09
C GLY A 317 -41.84 -20.94 24.86
N ILE A 318 -41.90 -22.09 24.18
CA ILE A 318 -40.76 -22.97 23.90
C ILE A 318 -40.16 -22.61 22.53
N TYR A 319 -38.84 -22.52 22.46
CA TYR A 319 -38.14 -22.34 21.19
C TYR A 319 -38.13 -23.65 20.40
N VAL A 320 -38.65 -23.59 19.17
CA VAL A 320 -38.74 -24.73 18.26
C VAL A 320 -38.13 -24.38 16.91
N LYS A 321 -37.34 -25.31 16.39
CA LYS A 321 -36.69 -25.18 15.09
C LYS A 321 -37.74 -25.12 13.98
N THR A 322 -37.73 -24.05 13.20
CA THR A 322 -38.70 -23.78 12.12
C THR A 322 -37.95 -23.59 10.82
N LEU A 323 -38.41 -24.20 9.72
CA LEU A 323 -37.86 -23.97 8.38
C LEU A 323 -38.35 -22.61 7.87
N THR A 324 -37.45 -21.63 7.75
CA THR A 324 -37.82 -20.24 7.43
C THR A 324 -37.42 -19.83 6.01
N SER A 325 -36.36 -20.40 5.46
CA SER A 325 -35.96 -20.13 4.08
C SER A 325 -35.05 -21.22 3.54
N ARG A 326 -34.55 -21.03 2.32
CA ARG A 326 -33.43 -21.79 1.76
C ARG A 326 -32.53 -20.85 0.97
N ILE A 327 -31.24 -21.14 0.94
CA ILE A 327 -30.25 -20.35 0.20
C ILE A 327 -29.58 -21.19 -0.89
N MET A 328 -29.18 -20.55 -1.97
CA MET A 328 -28.42 -21.16 -3.06
C MET A 328 -27.25 -20.25 -3.40
N ALA A 329 -26.06 -20.83 -3.52
CA ALA A 329 -24.91 -20.13 -4.08
C ALA A 329 -25.07 -20.02 -5.60
N ILE A 330 -24.86 -18.82 -6.10
CA ILE A 330 -24.77 -18.51 -7.51
C ILE A 330 -23.45 -17.78 -7.78
N VAL A 331 -23.02 -17.79 -9.02
CA VAL A 331 -22.04 -16.83 -9.50
C VAL A 331 -22.73 -15.87 -10.47
N ALA A 332 -22.46 -14.59 -10.34
CA ALA A 332 -22.89 -13.56 -11.27
C ALA A 332 -21.69 -12.97 -11.99
N VAL A 333 -21.79 -12.80 -13.31
CA VAL A 333 -20.75 -12.23 -14.17
C VAL A 333 -21.16 -10.82 -14.58
N PHE A 334 -20.20 -9.91 -14.57
CA PHE A 334 -20.39 -8.48 -14.77
C PHE A 334 -19.46 -7.93 -15.85
N LYS A 335 -19.94 -6.90 -16.53
CA LYS A 335 -19.13 -6.00 -17.36
C LYS A 335 -18.86 -4.72 -16.56
N LYS A 336 -17.59 -4.35 -16.41
CA LYS A 336 -17.20 -3.10 -15.76
C LYS A 336 -17.29 -1.91 -16.73
N PRO A 337 -17.43 -0.67 -16.23
CA PRO A 337 -17.52 0.53 -17.08
C PRO A 337 -16.35 0.74 -18.05
N ASP A 338 -15.16 0.27 -17.67
CA ASP A 338 -13.94 0.34 -18.49
C ASP A 338 -13.86 -0.74 -19.57
N GLY A 339 -14.87 -1.61 -19.66
CA GLY A 339 -14.92 -2.71 -20.61
C GLY A 339 -14.25 -4.01 -20.14
N THR A 340 -13.70 -4.07 -18.94
CA THR A 340 -13.19 -5.33 -18.35
C THR A 340 -14.32 -6.20 -17.78
N CYS A 341 -14.02 -7.42 -17.37
CA CYS A 341 -14.99 -8.36 -16.82
C CYS A 341 -14.66 -8.74 -15.37
N GLY A 342 -15.70 -9.00 -14.59
CA GLY A 342 -15.59 -9.47 -13.22
C GLY A 342 -16.67 -10.51 -12.93
N PHE A 343 -16.48 -11.27 -11.86
CA PHE A 343 -17.53 -12.14 -11.33
C PHE A 343 -17.62 -12.00 -9.82
N MET A 344 -18.75 -12.42 -9.27
CA MET A 344 -19.02 -12.35 -7.85
C MET A 344 -19.71 -13.63 -7.41
N ASN A 345 -19.27 -14.19 -6.30
CA ASN A 345 -20.01 -15.24 -5.62
C ASN A 345 -21.14 -14.58 -4.85
N MET A 346 -22.36 -14.99 -5.12
CA MET A 346 -23.55 -14.46 -4.49
C MET A 346 -24.38 -15.58 -3.90
N GLN A 347 -25.27 -15.24 -2.99
CA GLN A 347 -26.31 -16.11 -2.48
C GLN A 347 -27.66 -15.46 -2.77
N ILE A 348 -28.58 -16.29 -3.24
CA ILE A 348 -29.99 -15.94 -3.32
C ILE A 348 -30.73 -16.71 -2.23
N GLU A 349 -31.76 -16.10 -1.68
CA GLU A 349 -32.63 -16.69 -0.68
C GLU A 349 -34.03 -16.87 -1.24
N GLN A 350 -34.66 -17.97 -0.86
CA GLN A 350 -36.07 -18.20 -1.07
C GLN A 350 -36.77 -18.41 0.26
N GLN A 351 -37.63 -17.47 0.64
CA GLN A 351 -38.39 -17.51 1.88
C GLN A 351 -39.38 -18.67 1.89
N ASN A 352 -39.62 -19.25 3.08
CA ASN A 352 -40.57 -20.33 3.30
C ASN A 352 -41.77 -19.82 4.08
N SER A 353 -42.97 -20.05 3.56
CA SER A 353 -44.19 -19.77 4.32
C SER A 353 -44.42 -20.86 5.36
N TYR A 354 -44.47 -20.52 6.64
CA TYR A 354 -44.84 -21.43 7.71
C TYR A 354 -46.11 -20.95 8.42
N SER A 355 -47.00 -21.89 8.75
CA SER A 355 -48.26 -21.60 9.43
C SER A 355 -48.09 -21.42 10.95
N ALA A 356 -47.04 -22.00 11.53
CA ALA A 356 -46.71 -21.89 12.95
C ALA A 356 -45.21 -22.21 13.21
N PRO A 357 -44.62 -21.70 14.31
CA PRO A 357 -43.34 -22.15 14.82
C PRO A 357 -43.28 -23.68 14.96
N GLY A 358 -42.19 -24.28 14.51
CA GLY A 358 -41.98 -25.74 14.47
C GLY A 358 -42.32 -26.39 13.13
N SER A 359 -42.89 -25.65 12.18
CA SER A 359 -43.14 -26.18 10.84
C SER A 359 -41.84 -26.44 10.09
N LEU A 360 -41.74 -27.65 9.51
CA LEU A 360 -40.63 -28.07 8.65
C LEU A 360 -41.09 -28.30 7.20
N ALA A 361 -42.33 -27.94 6.87
CA ALA A 361 -42.90 -28.13 5.55
C ALA A 361 -42.29 -27.15 4.52
N GLU A 362 -42.02 -27.66 3.32
CA GLU A 362 -41.46 -26.89 2.20
C GLU A 362 -42.56 -26.15 1.41
N ASN A 363 -42.89 -24.92 1.82
CA ASN A 363 -43.82 -24.01 1.15
C ASN A 363 -43.08 -22.74 0.67
N TYR A 364 -42.06 -22.93 -0.17
CA TYR A 364 -41.19 -21.83 -0.60
C TYR A 364 -41.93 -20.82 -1.51
N ILE A 365 -41.79 -19.54 -1.19
CA ILE A 365 -42.39 -18.42 -1.90
C ILE A 365 -41.50 -18.04 -3.09
N THR A 366 -42.09 -17.69 -4.24
CA THR A 366 -41.35 -17.24 -5.43
C THR A 366 -41.64 -15.76 -5.71
N PRO A 367 -40.70 -15.01 -6.34
CA PRO A 367 -39.34 -15.41 -6.74
C PRO A 367 -38.32 -15.36 -5.58
N PRO A 368 -37.12 -15.96 -5.72
CA PRO A 368 -36.03 -15.73 -4.77
C PRO A 368 -35.53 -14.28 -4.82
N THR A 369 -34.94 -13.83 -3.71
CA THR A 369 -34.35 -12.50 -3.54
C THR A 369 -32.84 -12.59 -3.35
N ASP A 370 -32.14 -11.47 -3.50
CA ASP A 370 -30.74 -11.38 -3.16
C ASP A 370 -30.53 -11.53 -1.64
N TYR A 371 -29.47 -12.23 -1.21
CA TYR A 371 -29.20 -12.49 0.20
C TYR A 371 -27.83 -11.96 0.64
N ALA A 372 -26.76 -12.48 0.03
CA ALA A 372 -25.39 -12.11 0.35
C ALA A 372 -24.50 -12.11 -0.89
N ASN A 373 -23.34 -11.47 -0.79
CA ASN A 373 -22.37 -11.42 -1.87
C ASN A 373 -20.94 -11.30 -1.34
N SER A 374 -19.99 -11.80 -2.12
CA SER A 374 -18.57 -11.51 -1.96
C SER A 374 -18.21 -10.15 -2.57
N GLY A 375 -16.95 -9.74 -2.44
CA GLY A 375 -16.36 -8.75 -3.35
C GLY A 375 -16.36 -9.26 -4.80
N MET A 376 -16.17 -8.34 -5.75
CA MET A 376 -16.04 -8.67 -7.17
C MET A 376 -14.60 -9.07 -7.48
N ASP A 377 -14.41 -10.27 -8.01
CA ASP A 377 -13.13 -10.74 -8.50
C ASP A 377 -13.01 -10.45 -10.01
N PRO A 378 -11.87 -9.95 -10.49
CA PRO A 378 -11.69 -9.71 -11.92
C PRO A 378 -11.40 -11.03 -12.66
N ILE A 379 -11.82 -11.10 -13.92
CA ILE A 379 -11.65 -12.29 -14.77
C ILE A 379 -11.46 -11.89 -16.23
N ASP A 380 -10.66 -12.66 -16.96
CA ASP A 380 -10.52 -12.51 -18.40
C ASP A 380 -11.91 -12.59 -19.09
N CYS A 381 -12.19 -11.64 -19.98
CA CYS A 381 -13.50 -11.56 -20.63
C CYS A 381 -13.80 -12.76 -21.54
N ALA A 382 -12.81 -13.43 -22.13
CA ALA A 382 -13.05 -14.64 -22.91
C ALA A 382 -13.49 -15.79 -21.99
N LYS A 383 -12.84 -15.95 -20.84
CA LYS A 383 -13.27 -16.90 -19.80
C LYS A 383 -14.62 -16.55 -19.20
N ALA A 384 -14.89 -15.26 -19.00
CA ALA A 384 -16.18 -14.77 -18.52
C ALA A 384 -17.32 -15.11 -19.47
N ASN A 385 -17.05 -15.30 -20.76
CA ASN A 385 -18.06 -15.65 -21.76
C ASN A 385 -18.15 -17.16 -22.03
N ALA A 386 -17.25 -17.98 -21.46
CA ALA A 386 -17.19 -19.42 -21.74
C ALA A 386 -18.40 -20.21 -21.23
N ASN A 387 -19.10 -19.69 -20.20
CA ASN A 387 -20.25 -20.35 -19.57
C ASN A 387 -21.59 -19.60 -19.83
N LYS A 388 -21.62 -18.68 -20.79
CA LYS A 388 -22.82 -17.90 -21.12
C LYS A 388 -23.94 -18.78 -21.67
#